data_AF-A0A7C5CHG8-F1
#
_entry.id   AF-A0A7C5CHG8-F1
#
_cell.length_a   1.000
_cell.length_b   1.000
_cell.length_c   1.000
_cell.angle_alpha   90.00
_cell.angle_beta   90.00
_cell.angle_gamma   90.00
#
_symmetry.space_group_name_H-M   'P 1'
#
loop_
_entity.id
_entity.type
_entity.pdbx_description
1 polymer ?
#
loop_
_entity_poly.entity_id
_entity_poly.type
_entity_poly.pdbx_seq_one_letter_code
_entity_poly.pdbx_strand_id
1 'polypeptide(L)'
;FGMGIFDAISHAMTTVATGGFSTRDRSIESFQSAAIDYTSIFFMISGAIPFALYLGALQHGRWKQLFSDSQVRTFFGLILLVSLVMTLIQVQINIYHGEEAFRHALFSVVSVMTGTGYATIDYGMWGPLAMTIFFVLTFIGGCTGSTSCGIKIFRFQVLARDLYQHVRQILSPSRIYVKRYNGAPLPESVSISIQSFVFLYILSFFILAVLLAATGMDMVSALSGAATAISNVGPGLGEIIGPAGSFQPLADVSKWLLIAGMLVGRLEILIIFVLFTPRFWRV
;
A
#
# COMPACT_ATOMS: atom_id res chain seq x y z
N PHE A 1 -23.45 15.99 -3.52
CA PHE A 1 -22.27 15.44 -2.82
C PHE A 1 -21.83 16.27 -1.61
N GLY A 2 -22.21 17.54 -1.43
CA GLY A 2 -21.94 18.28 -0.19
C GLY A 2 -20.53 18.86 -0.04
N MET A 3 -19.57 18.50 -0.89
CA MET A 3 -18.27 19.16 -1.00
C MET A 3 -18.40 20.52 -1.70
N GLY A 4 -17.75 21.55 -1.15
CA GLY A 4 -17.51 22.81 -1.88
C GLY A 4 -16.60 22.57 -3.08
N ILE A 5 -16.62 23.48 -4.07
CA ILE A 5 -15.86 23.34 -5.32
C ILE A 5 -14.35 23.17 -5.06
N PHE A 6 -13.80 23.97 -4.14
CA PHE A 6 -12.39 23.90 -3.77
C PHE A 6 -12.02 22.56 -3.12
N ASP A 7 -12.84 22.08 -2.19
CA ASP A 7 -12.67 20.78 -1.54
C ASP A 7 -12.73 19.66 -2.59
N ALA A 8 -13.72 19.69 -3.49
CA ALA A 8 -13.90 18.68 -4.52
C ALA A 8 -12.71 18.58 -5.49
N ILE A 9 -12.17 19.71 -5.96
CA ILE A 9 -11.01 19.73 -6.86
C ILE A 9 -9.77 19.23 -6.12
N SER A 10 -9.54 19.72 -4.90
CA SER A 10 -8.37 19.35 -4.09
C SER A 10 -8.37 17.83 -3.80
N HIS A 11 -9.52 17.29 -3.38
CA HIS A 11 -9.67 15.86 -3.14
C HIS A 11 -9.59 15.03 -4.42
N ALA A 12 -10.08 15.52 -5.57
CA ALA A 12 -9.93 14.80 -6.83
C ALA A 12 -8.45 14.62 -7.21
N MET A 13 -7.63 15.68 -7.04
CA MET A 13 -6.19 15.63 -7.32
C MET A 13 -5.47 14.63 -6.41
N THR A 14 -5.74 14.66 -5.11
CA THR A 14 -5.06 13.81 -4.13
C THR A 14 -5.54 12.36 -4.18
N THR A 15 -6.80 12.12 -4.55
CA THR A 15 -7.35 10.75 -4.70
C THR A 15 -6.75 10.04 -5.91
N VAL A 16 -6.70 10.68 -7.08
CA VAL A 16 -6.12 10.07 -8.30
C VAL A 16 -4.61 9.85 -8.15
N ALA A 17 -3.93 10.78 -7.47
CA ALA A 17 -2.51 10.65 -7.17
C ALA A 17 -2.20 9.65 -6.04
N THR A 18 -3.23 9.05 -5.40
CA THR A 18 -3.12 8.22 -4.19
C THR A 18 -2.23 8.88 -3.13
N GLY A 19 -2.49 10.15 -2.84
CA GLY A 19 -1.62 11.00 -2.02
C GLY A 19 -2.18 11.42 -0.65
N GLY A 20 -3.47 11.24 -0.40
CA GLY A 20 -4.02 11.32 0.97
C GLY A 20 -4.23 12.68 1.59
N PHE A 21 -3.72 13.75 0.98
CA PHE A 21 -3.94 15.10 1.49
C PHE A 21 -5.40 15.53 1.39
N SER A 22 -5.83 16.28 2.40
CA SER A 22 -7.20 16.74 2.61
C SER A 22 -7.21 18.23 2.97
N THR A 23 -8.27 18.93 2.61
CA THR A 23 -8.51 20.33 3.05
C THR A 23 -9.06 20.40 4.48
N ARG A 24 -9.40 19.26 5.07
CA ARG A 24 -9.97 19.09 6.41
C ARG A 24 -9.08 18.19 7.26
N ASP A 25 -8.91 18.54 8.54
CA ASP A 25 -8.07 17.78 9.49
C ASP A 25 -8.50 16.32 9.63
N ARG A 26 -9.81 16.05 9.67
CA ARG A 26 -10.37 14.69 9.73
C ARG A 26 -10.49 14.01 8.37
N SER A 27 -9.77 14.46 7.35
CA SER A 27 -9.83 13.84 6.03
C SER A 27 -11.27 13.71 5.48
N ILE A 28 -11.60 12.60 4.84
CA ILE A 28 -12.91 12.29 4.26
C ILE A 28 -14.00 12.10 5.35
N GLU A 29 -13.64 11.73 6.59
CA GLU A 29 -14.61 11.64 7.71
C GLU A 29 -15.46 12.92 7.85
N SER A 30 -14.85 14.09 7.61
CA SER A 30 -15.50 15.39 7.78
C SER A 30 -16.75 15.61 6.92
N PHE A 31 -16.90 14.89 5.81
CA PHE A 31 -18.03 15.07 4.90
C PHE A 31 -19.20 14.11 5.16
N GLN A 32 -18.99 13.05 5.96
CA GLN A 32 -20.02 12.11 6.44
C GLN A 32 -21.03 11.67 5.35
N SER A 33 -20.54 11.34 4.15
CA SER A 33 -21.39 10.98 3.01
C SER A 33 -20.94 9.69 2.36
N ALA A 34 -21.81 8.68 2.39
CA ALA A 34 -21.56 7.40 1.71
C ALA A 34 -21.22 7.57 0.23
N ALA A 35 -21.84 8.56 -0.44
CA ALA A 35 -21.58 8.85 -1.84
C ALA A 35 -20.14 9.34 -2.10
N ILE A 36 -19.55 10.11 -1.18
CA ILE A 36 -18.15 10.54 -1.26
C ILE A 36 -17.23 9.35 -1.02
N ASP A 37 -17.55 8.50 -0.05
CA ASP A 37 -16.73 7.33 0.29
C ASP A 37 -16.62 6.39 -0.92
N TYR A 38 -17.75 6.04 -1.53
CA TYR A 38 -17.78 5.18 -2.72
C TYR A 38 -17.08 5.82 -3.93
N THR A 39 -17.25 7.13 -4.13
CA THR A 39 -16.54 7.84 -5.21
C THR A 39 -15.03 7.81 -4.98
N SER A 40 -14.59 8.05 -3.74
CA SER A 40 -13.17 8.00 -3.36
C SER A 40 -12.61 6.60 -3.54
N ILE A 41 -13.32 5.56 -3.08
CA ILE A 41 -12.95 4.14 -3.28
C ILE A 41 -12.73 3.85 -4.77
N PHE A 42 -13.67 4.26 -5.63
CA PHE A 42 -13.57 4.02 -7.07
C PHE A 42 -12.33 4.65 -7.68
N PHE A 43 -12.02 5.91 -7.35
CA PHE A 43 -10.85 6.61 -7.90
C PHE A 43 -9.53 6.16 -7.27
N MET A 44 -9.49 5.78 -6.00
CA MET A 44 -8.32 5.16 -5.37
C MET A 44 -7.96 3.84 -6.06
N ILE A 45 -8.96 2.97 -6.29
CA ILE A 45 -8.77 1.71 -7.02
C ILE A 45 -8.28 1.99 -8.44
N SER A 46 -8.88 2.98 -9.11
CA SER A 46 -8.51 3.34 -10.48
C SER A 46 -7.07 3.86 -10.57
N GLY A 47 -6.63 4.68 -9.62
CA GLY A 47 -5.25 5.16 -9.53
C GLY A 47 -4.23 4.05 -9.24
N ALA A 48 -4.67 2.95 -8.61
CA ALA A 48 -3.84 1.81 -8.24
C ALA A 48 -3.74 0.69 -9.29
N ILE A 49 -4.47 0.80 -10.40
CA ILE A 49 -4.38 -0.09 -11.56
C ILE A 49 -3.28 0.41 -12.52
N PRO A 50 -2.60 -0.48 -13.28
CA PRO A 50 -1.54 -0.05 -14.20
C PRO A 50 -2.06 0.87 -15.31
N PHE A 51 -1.43 2.04 -15.49
CA PHE A 51 -1.81 2.98 -16.56
C PHE A 51 -1.69 2.40 -17.96
N ALA A 52 -0.74 1.48 -18.17
CA ALA A 52 -0.57 0.78 -19.44
C ALA A 52 -1.83 -0.02 -19.85
N LEU A 53 -2.62 -0.53 -18.89
CA LEU A 53 -3.87 -1.24 -19.20
C LEU A 53 -4.96 -0.28 -19.66
N TYR A 54 -5.05 0.91 -19.07
CA TYR A 54 -5.97 1.96 -19.55
C TYR A 54 -5.62 2.42 -20.96
N LEU A 55 -4.33 2.66 -21.23
CA LEU A 55 -3.86 3.02 -22.57
C LEU A 55 -4.16 1.92 -23.59
N GLY A 56 -3.89 0.65 -23.25
CA GLY A 56 -4.19 -0.48 -24.12
C GLY A 56 -5.71 -0.68 -24.37
N ALA A 57 -6.54 -0.40 -23.38
CA ALA A 57 -7.99 -0.44 -23.52
C ALA A 57 -8.51 0.66 -24.46
N LEU A 58 -8.02 1.90 -24.29
CA LEU A 58 -8.45 3.06 -25.08
C LEU A 58 -7.91 3.03 -26.52
N GLN A 59 -6.63 2.68 -26.71
CA GLN A 59 -5.99 2.72 -28.04
C GLN A 59 -6.26 1.48 -28.88
N HIS A 60 -6.42 0.31 -28.25
CA HIS A 60 -6.52 -0.96 -28.97
C HIS A 60 -7.82 -1.73 -28.69
N GLY A 61 -8.77 -1.14 -27.95
CA GLY A 61 -10.05 -1.76 -27.61
C GLY A 61 -9.93 -2.99 -26.70
N ARG A 62 -8.79 -3.19 -26.03
CA ARG A 62 -8.48 -4.42 -25.27
C ARG A 62 -9.05 -4.41 -23.84
N TRP A 63 -10.30 -4.01 -23.66
CA TRP A 63 -10.97 -3.93 -22.36
C TRP A 63 -10.94 -5.23 -21.55
N LYS A 64 -10.95 -6.38 -22.22
CA LYS A 64 -10.83 -7.70 -21.57
C LYS A 64 -9.53 -7.86 -20.78
N GLN A 65 -8.44 -7.18 -21.20
CA GLN A 65 -7.14 -7.29 -20.53
C GLN A 65 -7.16 -6.73 -19.11
N LEU A 66 -8.00 -5.72 -18.84
CA LEU A 66 -8.15 -5.12 -17.52
C LEU A 66 -8.59 -6.18 -16.48
N PHE A 67 -9.49 -7.08 -16.88
CA PHE A 67 -10.04 -8.11 -15.99
C PHE A 67 -9.28 -9.44 -16.05
N SER A 68 -8.53 -9.71 -17.13
CA SER A 68 -7.73 -10.92 -17.24
C SER A 68 -6.33 -10.79 -16.62
N ASP A 69 -5.83 -9.57 -16.41
CA ASP A 69 -4.51 -9.33 -15.83
C ASP A 69 -4.39 -9.93 -14.42
N SER A 70 -3.29 -10.64 -14.18
CA SER A 70 -3.12 -11.32 -12.90
C SER A 70 -2.91 -10.36 -11.72
N GLN A 71 -2.30 -9.17 -11.89
CA GLN A 71 -2.16 -8.20 -10.80
C GLN A 71 -3.53 -7.69 -10.41
N VAL A 72 -4.33 -7.27 -11.40
CA VAL A 72 -5.66 -6.70 -11.16
C VAL A 72 -6.56 -7.70 -10.45
N ARG A 73 -6.57 -8.96 -10.90
CA ARG A 73 -7.36 -10.03 -10.23
C ARG A 73 -6.92 -10.27 -8.79
N THR A 74 -5.62 -10.33 -8.51
CA THR A 74 -5.12 -10.50 -7.15
C THR A 74 -5.41 -9.27 -6.28
N PHE A 75 -5.31 -8.07 -6.84
CA PHE A 75 -5.63 -6.82 -6.16
C PHE A 75 -7.08 -6.77 -5.69
N PHE A 76 -8.04 -6.98 -6.60
CA PHE A 76 -9.46 -7.02 -6.25
C PHE A 76 -9.80 -8.17 -5.31
N GLY A 77 -9.20 -9.35 -5.52
CA GLY A 77 -9.39 -10.49 -4.62
C GLY A 77 -8.93 -10.19 -3.19
N LEU A 78 -7.78 -9.52 -3.03
CA LEU A 78 -7.25 -9.15 -1.73
C LEU A 78 -8.08 -8.04 -1.07
N ILE A 79 -8.49 -7.00 -1.81
CA ILE A 79 -9.39 -5.96 -1.31
C ILE A 79 -10.67 -6.60 -0.78
N LEU A 80 -11.32 -7.45 -1.58
CA LEU A 80 -12.59 -8.07 -1.20
C LEU A 80 -12.41 -8.96 0.04
N LEU A 81 -11.40 -9.83 0.04
CA LEU A 81 -11.13 -10.74 1.15
C LEU A 81 -10.91 -9.98 2.46
N VAL A 82 -10.02 -8.99 2.45
CA VAL A 82 -9.66 -8.26 3.68
C VAL A 82 -10.80 -7.34 4.11
N SER A 83 -11.53 -6.73 3.18
CA SER A 83 -12.71 -5.91 3.54
C SER A 83 -13.80 -6.76 4.19
N LEU A 84 -14.03 -8.00 3.72
CA LEU A 84 -14.97 -8.93 4.36
C LEU A 84 -14.51 -9.31 5.78
N VAL A 85 -13.23 -9.63 5.96
CA VAL A 85 -12.66 -9.90 7.29
C VAL A 85 -12.82 -8.70 8.22
N MET A 86 -12.52 -7.49 7.76
CA MET A 86 -12.68 -6.26 8.54
C MET A 86 -14.13 -5.95 8.87
N THR A 87 -15.05 -6.24 7.96
CA THR A 87 -16.50 -6.08 8.20
C THR A 87 -16.95 -7.04 9.32
N LEU A 88 -16.50 -8.30 9.27
CA LEU A 88 -16.82 -9.27 10.33
C LEU A 88 -16.27 -8.85 11.69
N ILE A 89 -15.04 -8.32 11.73
CA ILE A 89 -14.44 -7.79 12.96
C ILE A 89 -15.31 -6.67 13.52
N GLN A 90 -15.65 -5.66 12.72
CA GLN A 90 -16.48 -4.52 13.14
C GLN A 90 -17.84 -4.92 13.69
N VAL A 91 -18.50 -5.91 13.05
CA VAL A 91 -19.79 -6.42 13.50
C VAL A 91 -19.66 -7.15 14.83
N GLN A 92 -18.60 -7.94 15.04
CA GLN A 92 -18.36 -8.66 16.30
C GLN A 92 -18.13 -7.73 17.49
N ILE A 93 -17.45 -6.60 17.25
CA ILE A 93 -17.18 -5.58 18.27
C ILE A 93 -18.28 -4.52 18.39
N ASN A 94 -19.40 -4.69 17.67
CA ASN A 94 -20.58 -3.82 17.70
C ASN A 94 -20.30 -2.32 17.45
N ILE A 95 -19.36 -2.00 16.55
CA ILE A 95 -19.11 -0.59 16.16
C ILE A 95 -20.10 -0.16 15.07
N TYR A 96 -20.18 -0.92 13.98
CA TYR A 96 -21.09 -0.67 12.86
C TYR A 96 -21.74 -1.98 12.40
N HIS A 97 -22.89 -1.87 11.73
CA HIS A 97 -23.63 -3.02 11.21
C HIS A 97 -24.04 -2.82 9.74
N GLY A 98 -24.30 -3.94 9.05
CA GLY A 98 -24.84 -3.93 7.70
C GLY A 98 -23.92 -3.26 6.67
N GLU A 99 -24.50 -2.40 5.84
CA GLU A 99 -23.81 -1.69 4.76
C GLU A 99 -22.72 -0.75 5.28
N GLU A 100 -22.94 -0.08 6.41
CA GLU A 100 -21.99 0.91 6.93
C GLU A 100 -20.68 0.26 7.36
N ALA A 101 -20.75 -0.90 8.02
CA ALA A 101 -19.57 -1.67 8.40
C ALA A 101 -18.76 -2.09 7.16
N PHE A 102 -19.45 -2.52 6.10
CA PHE A 102 -18.80 -2.91 4.85
C PHE A 102 -18.17 -1.71 4.13
N ARG A 103 -18.88 -0.58 4.04
CA ARG A 103 -18.39 0.65 3.42
C ARG A 103 -17.12 1.16 4.11
N HIS A 104 -17.13 1.23 5.44
CA HIS A 104 -15.99 1.70 6.22
C HIS A 104 -14.80 0.71 6.21
N ALA A 105 -15.06 -0.60 6.21
CA ALA A 105 -14.04 -1.62 5.98
C ALA A 105 -13.39 -1.46 4.60
N LEU A 106 -14.22 -1.39 3.56
CA LEU A 106 -13.78 -1.28 2.17
C LEU A 106 -12.97 0.00 1.97
N PHE A 107 -13.45 1.13 2.49
CA PHE A 107 -12.75 2.41 2.40
C PHE A 107 -11.36 2.32 3.03
N SER A 108 -11.28 1.85 4.28
CA SER A 108 -10.01 1.79 5.03
C SER A 108 -9.01 0.83 4.38
N VAL A 109 -9.47 -0.34 3.92
CA VAL A 109 -8.64 -1.32 3.22
C VAL A 109 -8.11 -0.76 1.90
N VAL A 110 -8.99 -0.16 1.08
CA VAL A 110 -8.57 0.45 -0.20
C VAL A 110 -7.61 1.61 0.05
N SER A 111 -7.89 2.48 1.02
CA SER A 111 -7.06 3.62 1.36
C SER A 111 -5.63 3.20 1.73
N VAL A 112 -5.48 2.20 2.61
CA VAL A 112 -4.17 1.70 3.04
C VAL A 112 -3.46 0.94 1.91
N MET A 113 -4.15 0.01 1.22
CA MET A 113 -3.53 -0.79 0.16
C MET A 113 -3.11 0.02 -1.07
N THR A 114 -3.82 1.10 -1.38
CA THR A 114 -3.45 1.99 -2.49
C THR A 114 -2.35 2.97 -2.09
N GLY A 115 -2.03 3.10 -0.80
CA GLY A 115 -1.14 4.11 -0.26
C GLY A 115 -1.76 5.51 -0.27
N THR A 116 -3.08 5.62 -0.34
CA THR A 116 -3.76 6.92 -0.29
C THR A 116 -3.77 7.47 1.13
N GLY A 117 -4.08 6.67 2.15
CA GLY A 117 -3.99 7.13 3.54
C GLY A 117 -5.09 8.08 4.00
N TYR A 118 -6.22 8.16 3.29
CA TYR A 118 -7.44 8.72 3.84
C TYR A 118 -8.00 7.89 4.99
N ALA A 119 -8.68 8.57 5.91
CA ALA A 119 -9.46 7.95 6.96
C ALA A 119 -10.90 8.47 6.91
N THR A 120 -11.86 7.55 7.00
CA THR A 120 -13.28 7.90 7.27
C THR A 120 -13.64 7.73 8.73
N ILE A 121 -12.85 6.94 9.46
CA ILE A 121 -13.04 6.57 10.86
C ILE A 121 -11.70 6.08 11.40
N ASP A 122 -11.59 6.03 12.73
CA ASP A 122 -10.42 5.48 13.40
C ASP A 122 -10.47 3.94 13.48
N TYR A 123 -9.79 3.27 12.56
CA TYR A 123 -9.63 1.80 12.60
C TYR A 123 -8.68 1.32 13.72
N GLY A 124 -8.04 2.23 14.47
CA GLY A 124 -7.32 1.89 15.70
C GLY A 124 -8.24 1.32 16.78
N MET A 125 -9.53 1.69 16.74
CA MET A 125 -10.56 1.23 17.67
C MET A 125 -11.09 -0.18 17.36
N TRP A 126 -10.65 -0.79 16.26
CA TRP A 126 -11.15 -2.11 15.80
C TRP A 126 -10.47 -3.31 16.47
N GLY A 127 -9.62 -3.03 17.46
CA GLY A 127 -8.91 -4.02 18.24
C GLY A 127 -7.60 -4.50 17.60
N PRO A 128 -6.82 -5.31 18.34
CA PRO A 128 -5.45 -5.66 17.97
C PRO A 128 -5.34 -6.46 16.67
N LEU A 129 -6.33 -7.31 16.37
CA LEU A 129 -6.34 -8.11 15.14
C LEU A 129 -6.44 -7.21 13.90
N ALA A 130 -7.36 -6.23 13.92
CA ALA A 130 -7.54 -5.29 12.82
C ALA A 130 -6.28 -4.44 12.62
N MET A 131 -5.72 -3.89 13.71
CA MET A 131 -4.47 -3.13 13.68
C MET A 131 -3.30 -3.94 13.08
N THR A 132 -3.18 -5.21 13.46
CA THR A 132 -2.12 -6.09 12.91
C THR A 132 -2.30 -6.34 11.42
N ILE A 133 -3.53 -6.56 10.96
CA ILE A 133 -3.81 -6.74 9.53
C ILE A 133 -3.52 -5.43 8.77
N PHE A 134 -3.93 -4.27 9.28
CA PHE A 134 -3.62 -2.97 8.66
C PHE A 134 -2.11 -2.69 8.62
N PHE A 135 -1.37 -3.08 9.66
CA PHE A 135 0.08 -3.03 9.65
C PHE A 135 0.69 -3.84 8.50
N VAL A 136 0.21 -5.08 8.31
CA VAL A 136 0.65 -5.93 7.19
C VAL A 136 0.24 -5.33 5.84
N LEU A 137 -0.98 -4.82 5.73
CA LEU A 137 -1.48 -4.17 4.51
C LEU A 137 -0.66 -2.95 4.11
N THR A 138 -0.08 -2.23 5.06
CA THR A 138 0.76 -1.04 4.79
C THR A 138 1.89 -1.39 3.82
N PHE A 139 2.45 -2.60 3.92
CA PHE A 139 3.52 -3.06 3.02
C PHE A 139 3.02 -3.47 1.63
N ILE A 140 1.73 -3.82 1.49
CA ILE A 140 1.15 -4.32 0.25
C ILE A 140 0.58 -3.14 -0.53
N GLY A 141 1.25 -2.80 -1.63
CA GLY A 141 0.85 -1.73 -2.53
C GLY A 141 -0.14 -2.15 -3.61
N GLY A 142 -0.46 -1.21 -4.50
CA GLY A 142 -1.23 -1.46 -5.72
C GLY A 142 -0.45 -2.19 -6.81
N CYS A 143 -0.93 -2.08 -8.04
CA CYS A 143 -0.33 -2.73 -9.19
C CYS A 143 0.91 -1.96 -9.70
N THR A 144 1.77 -2.64 -10.46
CA THR A 144 2.97 -2.02 -11.06
C THR A 144 2.57 -1.02 -12.15
N GLY A 145 3.23 0.15 -12.19
CA GLY A 145 2.89 1.20 -13.17
C GLY A 145 1.62 1.99 -12.81
N SER A 146 1.29 2.06 -11.52
CA SER A 146 0.19 2.85 -10.95
C SER A 146 0.76 3.97 -10.04
N THR A 147 -0.08 4.86 -9.49
CA THR A 147 0.36 5.96 -8.59
C THR A 147 0.66 5.50 -7.16
N SER A 148 0.21 4.29 -6.80
CA SER A 148 0.36 3.72 -5.47
C SER A 148 1.81 3.62 -5.01
N CYS A 149 2.04 3.38 -3.72
CA CYS A 149 3.35 3.01 -3.16
C CYS A 149 3.35 1.58 -2.59
N GLY A 150 4.21 1.26 -1.63
CA GLY A 150 4.39 -0.09 -1.09
C GLY A 150 5.03 -1.11 -2.03
N ILE A 151 5.17 -2.36 -1.56
CA ILE A 151 5.62 -3.48 -2.37
C ILE A 151 4.50 -3.86 -3.33
N LYS A 152 4.77 -3.77 -4.64
CA LYS A 152 3.76 -4.03 -5.67
C LYS A 152 3.28 -5.47 -5.68
N ILE A 153 2.01 -5.67 -6.01
CA ILE A 153 1.37 -7.00 -6.11
C ILE A 153 2.14 -7.93 -7.04
N PHE A 154 2.68 -7.39 -8.13
CA PHE A 154 3.57 -8.13 -9.03
C PHE A 154 4.73 -8.81 -8.30
N ARG A 155 5.39 -8.11 -7.36
CA ARG A 155 6.55 -8.64 -6.63
C ARG A 155 6.14 -9.81 -5.73
N PHE A 156 5.02 -9.70 -5.01
CA PHE A 156 4.46 -10.82 -4.24
C PHE A 156 4.10 -12.03 -5.12
N GLN A 157 3.50 -11.76 -6.29
CA GLN A 157 3.14 -12.80 -7.24
C GLN A 157 4.34 -13.54 -7.83
N VAL A 158 5.46 -12.85 -8.06
CA VAL A 158 6.71 -13.48 -8.50
C VAL A 158 7.31 -14.29 -7.35
N LEU A 159 7.41 -13.73 -6.14
CA LEU A 159 7.95 -14.43 -4.98
C LEU A 159 7.17 -15.71 -4.64
N ALA A 160 5.84 -15.67 -4.73
CA ALA A 160 5.01 -16.87 -4.54
C ALA A 160 5.29 -17.96 -5.59
N ARG A 161 5.56 -17.57 -6.84
CA ARG A 161 5.94 -18.51 -7.91
C ARG A 161 7.34 -19.06 -7.71
N ASP A 162 8.28 -18.24 -7.24
CA ASP A 162 9.64 -18.66 -6.89
C ASP A 162 9.62 -19.69 -5.77
N LEU A 163 8.88 -19.40 -4.70
CA LEU A 163 8.72 -20.32 -3.57
C LEU A 163 8.08 -21.64 -4.02
N TYR A 164 7.03 -21.57 -4.82
CA TYR A 164 6.37 -22.75 -5.36
C TYR A 164 7.29 -23.59 -6.25
N GLN A 165 8.08 -22.95 -7.11
CA GLN A 165 9.09 -23.64 -7.90
C GLN A 165 10.12 -24.32 -6.99
N HIS A 166 10.63 -23.60 -6.00
CA HIS A 166 11.67 -24.12 -5.10
C HIS A 166 11.19 -25.36 -4.34
N VAL A 167 9.98 -25.32 -3.78
CA VAL A 167 9.35 -26.47 -3.11
C VAL A 167 9.20 -27.65 -4.07
N ARG A 168 8.75 -27.42 -5.31
CA ARG A 168 8.61 -28.48 -6.31
C ARG A 168 9.94 -29.06 -6.77
N GLN A 169 10.99 -28.25 -6.83
CA GLN A 169 12.32 -28.68 -7.22
C GLN A 169 12.98 -29.52 -6.12
N ILE A 170 12.72 -29.22 -4.84
CA ILE A 170 13.11 -30.09 -3.72
C ILE A 170 12.45 -31.47 -3.85
N LEU A 171 11.16 -31.51 -4.22
CA LEU A 171 10.42 -32.77 -4.42
C LEU A 171 10.80 -33.51 -5.71
N SER A 172 11.38 -32.83 -6.70
CA SER A 172 11.74 -33.40 -8.00
C SER A 172 12.94 -32.68 -8.61
N PRO A 173 14.18 -33.00 -8.16
CA PRO A 173 15.39 -32.25 -8.50
C PRO A 173 15.74 -32.23 -10.00
N SER A 174 15.35 -33.26 -10.74
CA SER A 174 15.62 -33.40 -12.17
C SER A 174 14.63 -32.67 -13.08
N ARG A 175 13.58 -32.05 -12.52
CA ARG A 175 12.51 -31.42 -13.30
C ARG A 175 12.78 -29.93 -13.52
N ILE A 176 12.84 -29.52 -14.79
CA ILE A 176 12.97 -28.11 -15.18
C ILE A 176 11.59 -27.45 -15.12
N TYR A 177 11.43 -26.47 -14.22
CA TYR A 177 10.22 -25.67 -14.09
C TYR A 177 10.42 -24.29 -14.72
N VAL A 178 9.67 -23.99 -15.77
CA VAL A 178 9.67 -22.64 -16.39
C VAL A 178 8.59 -21.79 -15.72
N LYS A 179 9.00 -20.81 -14.92
CA LYS A 179 8.07 -19.81 -14.36
C LYS A 179 7.45 -19.00 -15.48
N ARG A 180 6.13 -18.82 -15.43
CA ARG A 180 5.40 -17.94 -16.34
C ARG A 180 4.59 -16.89 -15.58
N TYR A 181 4.56 -15.69 -16.14
CA TYR A 181 3.78 -14.56 -15.66
C TYR A 181 2.96 -13.97 -16.81
N ASN A 182 1.63 -13.87 -16.64
CA ASN A 182 0.71 -13.46 -17.71
C ASN A 182 0.95 -14.18 -19.06
N GLY A 183 1.31 -15.47 -19.01
CA GLY A 183 1.57 -16.30 -20.20
C GLY A 183 2.99 -16.26 -20.75
N ALA A 184 3.81 -15.27 -20.36
CA ALA A 184 5.20 -15.15 -20.79
C ALA A 184 6.19 -15.82 -19.79
N PRO A 185 7.33 -16.38 -20.25
CA PRO A 185 8.36 -16.89 -19.35
C PRO A 185 8.96 -15.75 -18.51
N LEU A 186 9.16 -16.01 -17.22
CA LEU A 186 9.77 -15.06 -16.30
C LEU A 186 11.28 -15.32 -16.21
N PRO A 187 12.15 -14.38 -16.61
CA PRO A 187 13.59 -14.53 -16.49
C PRO A 187 14.03 -14.64 -15.02
N GLU A 188 15.09 -15.40 -14.77
CA GLU A 188 15.65 -15.57 -13.42
C GLU A 188 16.23 -14.26 -12.88
N SER A 189 16.80 -13.41 -13.76
CA SER A 189 17.29 -12.08 -13.39
C SER A 189 16.22 -11.18 -12.76
N VAL A 190 14.96 -11.29 -13.23
CA VAL A 190 13.82 -10.57 -12.65
C VAL A 190 13.51 -11.09 -11.26
N SER A 191 13.59 -12.41 -11.05
CA SER A 191 13.35 -13.04 -9.75
C SER A 191 14.38 -12.58 -8.72
N ILE A 192 15.67 -12.63 -9.08
CA ILE A 192 16.79 -12.17 -8.23
C ILE A 192 16.62 -10.69 -7.88
N SER A 193 16.34 -9.84 -8.87
CA SER A 193 16.13 -8.40 -8.65
C SER A 193 14.98 -8.12 -7.67
N ILE A 194 13.87 -8.85 -7.78
CA ILE A 194 12.73 -8.71 -6.85
C ILE A 194 13.09 -9.18 -5.44
N GLN A 195 13.82 -10.28 -5.30
CA GLN A 195 14.28 -10.77 -3.99
C GLN A 195 15.22 -9.77 -3.32
N SER A 196 16.18 -9.22 -4.07
CA SER A 196 17.07 -8.15 -3.59
C SER A 196 16.29 -6.90 -3.18
N PHE A 197 15.30 -6.50 -3.98
CA PHE A 197 14.42 -5.38 -3.63
C PHE A 197 13.70 -5.62 -2.30
N VAL A 198 13.05 -6.78 -2.12
CA VAL A 198 12.28 -7.07 -0.90
C VAL A 198 13.19 -7.18 0.32
N PHE A 199 14.38 -7.76 0.17
CA PHE A 199 15.37 -7.79 1.24
C PHE A 199 15.78 -6.37 1.68
N LEU A 200 16.18 -5.52 0.73
CA LEU A 200 16.59 -4.14 1.04
C LEU A 200 15.43 -3.31 1.60
N TYR A 201 14.21 -3.56 1.14
CA TYR A 201 13.00 -2.94 1.66
C TYR A 201 12.79 -3.27 3.14
N ILE A 202 12.82 -4.57 3.50
CA ILE A 202 12.64 -5.02 4.88
C ILE A 202 13.79 -4.53 5.76
N LEU A 203 15.03 -4.56 5.26
CA LEU A 203 16.19 -4.05 5.97
C LEU A 203 16.07 -2.55 6.27
N SER A 204 15.70 -1.76 5.25
CA SER A 204 15.50 -0.31 5.42
C SER A 204 14.39 0.00 6.41
N PHE A 205 13.32 -0.80 6.40
CA PHE A 205 12.23 -0.74 7.38
C PHE A 205 12.71 -0.96 8.81
N PHE A 206 13.45 -2.05 9.07
CA PHE A 206 13.96 -2.30 10.42
C PHE A 206 14.97 -1.26 10.88
N ILE A 207 15.87 -0.80 9.99
CA ILE A 207 16.81 0.27 10.33
C ILE A 207 16.05 1.54 10.73
N LEU A 208 15.07 1.96 9.92
CA LEU A 208 14.28 3.16 10.20
C LEU A 208 13.48 3.01 11.50
N ALA A 209 12.87 1.86 11.74
CA ALA A 209 12.13 1.59 12.97
C ALA A 209 13.03 1.66 14.22
N VAL A 210 14.24 1.11 14.17
CA VAL A 210 15.22 1.19 15.26
C VAL A 210 15.65 2.64 15.50
N LEU A 211 15.91 3.41 14.43
CA LEU A 211 16.28 4.82 14.55
C LEU A 211 15.14 5.66 15.15
N LEU A 212 13.88 5.39 14.77
CA LEU A 212 12.71 6.05 15.36
C LEU A 212 12.50 5.65 16.82
N ALA A 213 12.70 4.39 17.18
CA ALA A 213 12.64 3.97 18.58
C ALA A 213 13.75 4.65 19.42
N ALA A 214 14.93 4.87 18.84
CA ALA A 214 16.04 5.55 19.50
C ALA A 214 15.76 7.05 19.80
N THR A 215 14.77 7.68 19.14
CA THR A 215 14.33 9.04 19.48
C THR A 215 13.33 9.09 20.64
N GLY A 216 12.96 7.94 21.21
CA GLY A 216 12.04 7.82 22.34
C GLY A 216 10.58 7.53 21.95
N MET A 217 10.31 7.21 20.69
CA MET A 217 8.98 6.73 20.26
C MET A 217 8.70 5.34 20.83
N ASP A 218 7.44 5.07 21.19
CA ASP A 218 7.02 3.72 21.58
C ASP A 218 7.14 2.74 20.40
N MET A 219 7.17 1.44 20.72
CA MET A 219 7.41 0.39 19.72
C MET A 219 6.36 0.39 18.59
N VAL A 220 5.08 0.64 18.90
CA VAL A 220 4.00 0.61 17.90
C VAL A 220 4.15 1.81 16.97
N SER A 221 4.38 3.00 17.52
CA SER A 221 4.59 4.22 16.73
C SER A 221 5.88 4.15 15.90
N ALA A 222 6.97 3.59 16.43
CA ALA A 222 8.23 3.45 15.70
C ALA A 222 8.12 2.47 14.53
N LEU A 223 7.54 1.28 14.76
CA LEU A 223 7.33 0.28 13.70
C LEU A 223 6.33 0.78 12.66
N SER A 224 5.15 1.25 13.07
CA SER A 224 4.14 1.72 12.13
C SER A 224 4.58 3.00 11.40
N GLY A 225 5.29 3.90 12.07
CA GLY A 225 5.90 5.09 11.48
C GLY A 225 6.93 4.75 10.40
N ALA A 226 7.81 3.79 10.66
CA ALA A 226 8.76 3.31 9.64
C ALA A 226 8.05 2.64 8.45
N ALA A 227 7.05 1.79 8.74
CA ALA A 227 6.28 1.09 7.71
C ALA A 227 5.54 2.07 6.80
N THR A 228 4.84 3.04 7.39
CA THR A 228 4.06 4.03 6.62
C THR A 228 4.95 4.99 5.84
N ALA A 229 6.11 5.38 6.39
CA ALA A 229 7.07 6.23 5.69
C ALA A 229 7.65 5.52 4.45
N ILE A 230 8.21 4.31 4.60
CA ILE A 230 8.80 3.59 3.46
C ILE A 230 7.73 3.16 2.46
N SER A 231 6.52 2.86 2.93
CA SER A 231 5.39 2.52 2.05
C SER A 231 4.68 3.73 1.47
N ASN A 232 5.01 4.96 1.90
CA ASN A 232 4.30 6.20 1.60
C ASN A 232 2.78 6.05 1.68
N VAL A 233 2.27 5.51 2.81
CA VAL A 233 0.84 5.28 3.01
C VAL A 233 0.17 6.49 3.67
N GLY A 234 0.84 7.13 4.63
CA GLY A 234 0.32 8.29 5.36
C GLY A 234 0.14 8.00 6.85
N PRO A 235 -1.02 7.49 7.30
CA PRO A 235 -1.26 7.17 8.70
C PRO A 235 -0.39 6.01 9.18
N GLY A 236 0.06 6.08 10.43
CA GLY A 236 0.66 4.97 11.17
C GLY A 236 -0.39 4.25 12.03
N LEU A 237 0.05 3.71 13.16
CA LEU A 237 -0.80 3.08 14.17
C LEU A 237 -0.47 3.64 15.56
N GLY A 238 -1.36 3.40 16.52
CA GLY A 238 -1.25 3.94 17.88
C GLY A 238 -1.93 5.30 18.02
N GLU A 239 -1.87 5.85 19.23
CA GLU A 239 -2.64 7.05 19.59
C GLU A 239 -2.10 8.32 18.93
N ILE A 240 -0.77 8.40 18.75
CA ILE A 240 -0.12 9.63 18.27
C ILE A 240 -0.20 9.75 16.76
N ILE A 241 0.26 8.73 16.03
CA ILE A 241 0.39 8.76 14.56
C ILE A 241 -0.66 7.91 13.85
N GLY A 242 -1.67 7.43 14.56
CA GLY A 242 -2.75 6.62 14.03
C GLY A 242 -3.64 7.36 13.01
N PRO A 243 -4.73 6.72 12.58
CA PRO A 243 -5.63 7.25 11.53
C PRO A 243 -6.31 8.56 11.91
N ALA A 244 -6.57 8.76 13.20
CA ALA A 244 -7.11 9.99 13.77
C ALA A 244 -6.02 10.85 14.45
N GLY A 245 -4.76 10.47 14.33
CA GLY A 245 -3.61 11.12 14.96
C GLY A 245 -2.92 12.17 14.09
N SER A 246 -1.76 12.64 14.55
CA SER A 246 -0.91 13.60 13.84
C SER A 246 0.57 13.34 14.09
N PHE A 247 1.40 13.62 13.08
CA PHE A 247 2.87 13.59 13.20
C PHE A 247 3.46 14.88 13.79
N GLN A 248 2.62 15.91 14.01
CA GLN A 248 3.04 17.18 14.60
C GLN A 248 3.79 17.06 15.95
N PRO A 249 3.33 16.26 16.94
CA PRO A 249 3.97 16.17 18.27
C PRO A 249 5.30 15.40 18.27
N LEU A 250 5.69 14.79 17.15
CA LEU A 250 6.97 14.07 17.07
C LEU A 250 8.16 15.04 17.13
N ALA A 251 9.26 14.57 17.73
CA ALA A 251 10.53 15.28 17.72
C ALA A 251 11.03 15.54 16.30
N ASP A 252 11.77 16.64 16.10
CA ASP A 252 12.24 17.05 14.77
C ASP A 252 13.17 16.02 14.13
N VAL A 253 13.98 15.32 14.94
CA VAL A 253 14.82 14.22 14.47
C VAL A 253 13.97 13.09 13.87
N SER A 254 12.86 12.72 14.52
CA SER A 254 11.94 11.70 14.00
C SER A 254 11.33 12.13 12.67
N LYS A 255 10.97 13.41 12.52
CA LYS A 255 10.42 13.95 11.27
C LYS A 255 11.44 13.85 10.12
N TRP A 256 12.71 14.18 10.37
CA TRP A 256 13.77 14.02 9.36
C TRP A 256 13.99 12.56 8.96
N LEU A 257 13.96 11.63 9.92
CA LEU A 257 14.05 10.19 9.65
C LEU A 257 12.87 9.72 8.78
N LEU A 258 11.65 10.15 9.09
CA LEU A 258 10.45 9.84 8.30
C LEU A 258 10.54 10.41 6.88
N ILE A 259 11.03 11.65 6.70
CA ILE A 259 11.28 12.24 5.38
C ILE A 259 12.25 11.39 4.57
N ALA A 260 13.37 10.98 5.17
CA ALA A 260 14.33 10.09 4.51
C ALA A 260 13.69 8.75 4.14
N GLY A 261 12.89 8.17 5.04
CA GLY A 261 12.13 6.94 4.79
C GLY A 261 11.19 7.03 3.59
N MET A 262 10.42 8.13 3.49
CA MET A 262 9.51 8.40 2.37
C MET A 262 10.24 8.51 1.03
N LEU A 263 11.37 9.23 1.01
CA LEU A 263 12.22 9.35 -0.18
C LEU A 263 12.79 7.98 -0.61
N VAL A 264 13.26 7.19 0.36
CA VAL A 264 13.75 5.83 0.12
C VAL A 264 12.67 4.93 -0.48
N GLY A 265 11.46 5.01 0.06
CA GLY A 265 10.30 4.29 -0.45
C GLY A 265 9.91 4.69 -1.88
N ARG A 266 9.90 5.99 -2.17
CA ARG A 266 9.34 6.54 -3.42
C ARG A 266 10.30 6.39 -4.60
N LEU A 267 11.61 6.52 -4.38
CA LEU A 267 12.62 6.48 -5.44
C LEU A 267 13.05 5.06 -5.86
N GLU A 268 12.33 4.03 -5.42
CA GLU A 268 12.72 2.62 -5.50
C GLU A 268 14.10 2.36 -4.88
N ILE A 269 14.11 1.75 -3.70
CA ILE A 269 15.28 1.50 -2.84
C ILE A 269 16.56 1.10 -3.61
N LEU A 270 16.44 0.24 -4.63
CA LEU A 270 17.59 -0.17 -5.45
C LEU A 270 18.32 1.00 -6.11
N ILE A 271 17.60 2.00 -6.62
CA ILE A 271 18.20 3.18 -7.28
C ILE A 271 19.03 3.96 -6.27
N ILE A 272 18.53 4.15 -5.05
CA ILE A 272 19.26 4.87 -4.00
C ILE A 272 20.52 4.10 -3.59
N PHE A 273 20.45 2.78 -3.42
CA PHE A 273 21.63 1.99 -3.10
C PHE A 273 22.67 2.01 -4.23
N VAL A 274 22.24 2.07 -5.49
CA VAL A 274 23.14 2.25 -6.63
C VAL A 274 23.85 3.60 -6.56
N LEU A 275 23.17 4.68 -6.17
CA LEU A 275 23.80 6.00 -5.96
C LEU A 275 24.90 5.98 -4.90
N PHE A 276 24.80 5.14 -3.87
CA PHE A 276 25.86 5.01 -2.86
C PHE A 276 27.00 4.08 -3.30
N THR A 277 26.90 3.43 -4.46
CA THR A 277 27.93 2.52 -4.96
C THR A 277 29.02 3.30 -5.72
N PRO A 278 30.31 3.21 -5.36
CA PRO A 278 31.38 3.98 -5.99
C PRO A 278 31.50 3.80 -7.51
N ARG A 279 31.05 2.66 -8.04
CA ARG A 279 31.03 2.38 -9.49
C ARG A 279 30.06 3.29 -10.25
N PHE A 280 28.97 3.75 -9.64
CA PHE A 280 28.03 4.66 -10.29
C PHE A 280 28.68 6.01 -10.63
N TRP A 281 29.61 6.46 -9.79
CA TRP A 281 30.29 7.75 -9.95
C TRP A 281 31.56 7.70 -10.82
N ARG A 282 31.92 6.52 -11.32
CA ARG A 282 33.03 6.37 -12.27
C ARG A 282 32.45 6.36 -13.67
N VAL A 283 32.49 7.52 -14.32
CA VAL A 283 32.16 7.74 -15.75
C VAL A 283 33.22 7.09 -16.63
#